data_AF-A0AA89C9X8-F1
#
_entry.id   AF-A0AA89C9X8-F1
#
_cell.length_a   1.000
_cell.length_b   1.000
_cell.length_c   1.000
_cell.angle_alpha   90.00
_cell.angle_beta   90.00
_cell.angle_gamma   90.00
#
_symmetry.space_group_name_H-M   'P 1'
#
loop_
_entity.id
_entity.type
_entity.pdbx_description
1 polymer ?
#
loop_
_entity_poly.entity_id
_entity_poly.type
_entity_poly.pdbx_seq_one_letter_code
_entity_poly.pdbx_strand_id
1 'polypeptide(L)'
;MDACLNTMETDSSPNFSFRNSDPYYQSGAVPFVNTYKVEAENQRRPCLPYIPYQNIDPPSPPCKTSETLWKYPEYVYFKERLASFKDWPKYLKGPSKKDLARAGFVYTKIGDKVTCFWCGMTFKNWEPFDDAYMEHLKWSKDCMYAKIVSNDN
;
A
#
# COMPACT_ATOMS: atom_id res chain seq x y z
N MET A 1 -55.93 28.88 14.39
CA MET A 1 -56.42 29.93 13.46
C MET A 1 -55.33 30.11 12.45
N ASP A 2 -55.63 29.76 11.22
CA ASP A 2 -54.70 29.02 10.37
C ASP A 2 -54.50 29.77 9.05
N ALA A 3 -53.31 29.63 8.46
CA ALA A 3 -53.07 29.85 7.04
C ALA A 3 -51.86 29.02 6.62
N CYS A 4 -51.92 28.40 5.44
CA CYS A 4 -50.94 27.43 4.95
C CYS A 4 -50.29 27.90 3.64
N LEU A 5 -49.19 27.23 3.26
CA LEU A 5 -48.56 27.22 1.93
C LEU A 5 -47.82 28.54 1.57
N ASN A 6 -46.79 28.54 0.71
CA ASN A 6 -46.44 27.55 -0.31
C ASN A 6 -44.92 27.28 -0.49
N THR A 7 -44.65 26.21 -1.25
CA THR A 7 -43.37 25.64 -1.73
C THR A 7 -42.35 26.60 -2.37
N MET A 8 -41.05 26.23 -2.28
CA MET A 8 -40.16 25.98 -3.45
C MET A 8 -39.08 24.93 -3.06
N GLU A 9 -38.75 24.01 -3.98
CA GLU A 9 -37.72 22.93 -3.88
C GLU A 9 -36.55 23.25 -4.86
N THR A 10 -35.49 22.47 -5.12
CA THR A 10 -34.94 21.17 -4.66
C THR A 10 -33.43 21.39 -4.28
N ASP A 11 -32.45 20.47 -4.14
CA ASP A 11 -32.23 19.00 -4.14
C ASP A 11 -31.03 18.76 -3.16
N SER A 12 -30.81 17.66 -2.42
CA SER A 12 -30.82 16.19 -2.63
C SER A 12 -29.46 15.58 -2.99
N SER A 13 -28.95 14.71 -2.11
CA SER A 13 -27.79 13.83 -2.36
C SER A 13 -28.20 12.57 -3.14
N PRO A 14 -27.36 12.03 -4.04
CA PRO A 14 -27.68 10.83 -4.79
C PRO A 14 -27.57 9.57 -3.92
N ASN A 15 -28.74 9.03 -3.55
CA ASN A 15 -28.86 7.71 -2.94
C ASN A 15 -28.70 6.65 -4.06
N PHE A 16 -27.53 5.99 -4.15
CA PHE A 16 -27.25 5.08 -5.27
C PHE A 16 -27.88 3.69 -5.06
N SER A 17 -29.16 3.60 -5.40
CA SER A 17 -29.92 2.35 -5.41
C SER A 17 -29.44 1.41 -6.51
N PHE A 18 -29.29 0.12 -6.17
CA PHE A 18 -28.90 -0.93 -7.11
C PHE A 18 -29.87 -1.00 -8.31
N ARG A 19 -29.32 -1.11 -9.52
CA ARG A 19 -30.02 -1.64 -10.69
C ARG A 19 -29.22 -2.80 -11.28
N ASN A 20 -29.75 -4.01 -11.14
CA ASN A 20 -29.26 -5.18 -11.87
C ASN A 20 -29.93 -5.22 -13.24
N SER A 21 -29.14 -5.27 -14.31
CA SER A 21 -29.65 -5.52 -15.66
C SER A 21 -28.56 -6.11 -16.57
N ASP A 22 -28.26 -7.39 -16.38
CA ASP A 22 -27.64 -8.23 -17.42
C ASP A 22 -28.35 -9.60 -17.46
N PRO A 23 -28.61 -10.22 -18.63
CA PRO A 23 -29.77 -11.09 -18.77
C PRO A 23 -29.41 -12.50 -19.26
N TYR A 24 -28.66 -13.29 -18.47
CA TYR A 24 -28.34 -14.67 -18.85
C TYR A 24 -28.09 -15.65 -17.68
N TYR A 25 -29.15 -16.22 -17.11
CA TYR A 25 -29.30 -17.68 -16.87
C TYR A 25 -30.72 -18.00 -16.36
N GLN A 26 -31.29 -19.16 -16.73
CA GLN A 26 -32.65 -19.56 -16.31
C GLN A 26 -32.65 -20.85 -15.47
N SER A 27 -33.52 -20.86 -14.45
CA SER A 27 -34.21 -22.02 -13.87
C SER A 27 -33.44 -23.34 -13.63
N GLY A 28 -33.21 -23.67 -12.35
CA GLY A 28 -32.92 -25.03 -11.90
C GLY A 28 -32.95 -25.10 -10.37
N ALA A 29 -33.73 -26.03 -9.80
CA ALA A 29 -33.83 -26.22 -8.35
C ALA A 29 -33.22 -27.57 -7.92
N VAL A 30 -32.65 -27.64 -6.72
CA VAL A 30 -32.73 -28.70 -5.66
C VAL A 30 -31.86 -28.23 -4.46
N PRO A 31 -31.66 -28.95 -3.33
CA PRO A 31 -32.33 -28.53 -2.10
C PRO A 31 -31.39 -28.22 -0.92
N PHE A 32 -31.97 -27.77 0.19
CA PHE A 32 -31.29 -27.61 1.48
C PHE A 32 -30.77 -28.95 2.03
N VAL A 33 -29.45 -29.08 2.19
CA VAL A 33 -28.82 -30.05 3.10
C VAL A 33 -27.63 -29.41 3.81
N ASN A 34 -27.80 -29.21 5.12
CA ASN A 34 -26.78 -28.66 5.99
C ASN A 34 -26.15 -29.82 6.78
N THR A 35 -25.00 -30.36 6.35
CA THR A 35 -24.20 -31.33 7.15
C THR A 35 -22.78 -31.48 6.60
N TYR A 36 -21.82 -30.74 7.16
CA TYR A 36 -20.40 -31.12 7.13
C TYR A 36 -19.82 -30.94 8.53
N LYS A 37 -19.26 -32.02 9.09
CA LYS A 37 -18.76 -32.07 10.47
C LYS A 37 -17.58 -31.12 10.66
N VAL A 38 -17.47 -30.53 11.86
CA VAL A 38 -16.21 -29.99 12.35
C VAL A 38 -15.44 -31.11 13.04
N GLU A 39 -14.48 -31.70 12.35
CA GLU A 39 -13.46 -32.59 12.94
C GLU A 39 -12.09 -31.91 12.75
N ALA A 40 -11.43 -31.59 13.87
CA ALA A 40 -10.47 -30.49 13.91
C ALA A 40 -9.04 -30.96 14.26
N GLU A 41 -8.32 -31.51 13.28
CA GLU A 41 -6.96 -32.00 13.48
C GLU A 41 -5.88 -31.13 12.82
N ASN A 42 -5.35 -30.21 13.62
CA ASN A 42 -3.91 -30.02 13.81
C ASN A 42 -2.98 -29.83 12.59
N GLN A 43 -3.35 -28.99 11.62
CA GLN A 43 -2.37 -28.36 10.70
C GLN A 43 -2.54 -26.83 10.62
N ARG A 44 -2.45 -26.15 11.77
CA ARG A 44 -2.20 -24.70 11.76
C ARG A 44 -0.78 -24.48 11.23
N ARG A 45 -0.65 -23.85 10.06
CA ARG A 45 0.62 -23.19 9.70
C ARG A 45 0.95 -22.22 10.82
N PRO A 46 2.19 -22.12 11.32
CA PRO A 46 2.54 -21.10 12.28
C PRO A 46 2.18 -19.74 11.70
N CYS A 47 1.35 -18.96 12.39
CA CYS A 47 1.29 -17.53 12.15
C CYS A 47 2.70 -17.01 12.44
N LEU A 48 3.42 -16.56 11.41
CA LEU A 48 4.73 -15.95 11.61
C LEU A 48 4.55 -14.79 12.62
N PRO A 49 5.45 -14.66 13.60
CA PRO A 49 5.30 -13.61 14.60
C PRO A 49 5.25 -12.26 13.89
N TYR A 50 4.26 -11.43 14.25
CA TYR A 50 4.16 -10.06 13.74
C TYR A 50 5.43 -9.30 14.13
N ILE A 51 6.37 -9.19 13.20
CA ILE A 51 7.60 -8.44 13.39
C ILE A 51 7.20 -6.95 13.33
N PRO A 52 7.31 -6.18 14.42
CA PRO A 52 6.93 -4.78 14.37
C PRO A 52 7.81 -4.05 13.35
N TYR A 53 7.18 -3.26 12.47
CA TYR A 53 7.73 -2.50 11.32
C TYR A 53 8.90 -1.52 11.61
N GLN A 54 9.52 -1.59 12.79
CA GLN A 54 10.78 -0.94 13.13
C GLN A 54 12.00 -1.82 12.78
N ASN A 55 11.81 -3.16 12.80
CA ASN A 55 12.88 -4.16 12.62
C ASN A 55 12.62 -5.05 11.38
N ILE A 56 12.31 -4.44 10.23
CA ILE A 56 12.49 -5.14 8.95
C ILE A 56 13.99 -5.13 8.66
N ASP A 57 14.67 -6.20 9.05
CA ASP A 57 16.05 -6.45 8.62
C ASP A 57 16.09 -6.48 7.09
N PRO A 58 17.16 -5.95 6.46
CA PRO A 58 17.28 -5.97 5.01
C PRO A 58 17.22 -7.43 4.53
N PRO A 59 16.42 -7.76 3.50
CA PRO A 59 16.34 -9.11 2.99
C PRO A 59 17.74 -9.54 2.57
N SER A 60 18.24 -10.62 3.19
CA SER A 60 19.62 -11.06 3.02
C SER A 60 19.92 -11.22 1.53
N PRO A 61 20.99 -10.61 0.99
CA PRO A 61 21.24 -10.63 -0.44
C PRO A 61 21.36 -12.09 -0.91
N PRO A 62 20.68 -12.50 -2.00
CA PRO A 62 20.75 -13.86 -2.52
C PRO A 62 22.20 -14.22 -2.79
N CYS A 63 22.69 -15.21 -2.05
CA CYS A 63 24.12 -15.44 -1.91
C CYS A 63 24.75 -15.94 -3.23
N LYS A 64 25.95 -15.43 -3.54
CA LYS A 64 26.89 -15.90 -4.59
C LYS A 64 26.72 -15.39 -6.03
N THR A 65 26.42 -14.11 -6.25
CA THR A 65 26.92 -13.38 -7.43
C THR A 65 27.62 -12.08 -7.02
N SER A 66 28.63 -11.66 -7.79
CA SER A 66 29.65 -10.69 -7.38
C SER A 66 29.37 -9.24 -7.79
N GLU A 67 28.11 -8.88 -8.03
CA GLU A 67 27.68 -7.54 -8.42
C GLU A 67 26.88 -6.90 -7.28
N THR A 68 27.21 -5.67 -6.87
CA THR A 68 26.60 -5.04 -5.69
C THR A 68 25.11 -4.77 -5.88
N LEU A 69 24.29 -5.53 -5.18
CA LEU A 69 22.83 -5.60 -5.30
C LEU A 69 22.08 -4.29 -4.97
N TRP A 70 22.74 -3.36 -4.28
CA TRP A 70 22.17 -2.11 -3.76
C TRP A 70 22.92 -0.91 -4.33
N LYS A 71 22.19 0.06 -4.90
CA LYS A 71 22.80 1.26 -5.48
C LYS A 71 23.44 2.17 -4.44
N TYR A 72 22.90 2.19 -3.22
CA TYR A 72 23.35 3.01 -2.09
C TYR A 72 23.41 2.16 -0.80
N PRO A 73 24.51 1.42 -0.56
CA PRO A 73 24.63 0.46 0.55
C PRO A 73 24.66 1.11 1.95
N GLU A 74 24.89 2.42 2.04
CA GLU A 74 24.82 3.19 3.28
C GLU A 74 23.39 3.42 3.80
N TYR A 75 22.38 3.19 2.96
CA TYR A 75 20.95 3.37 3.28
C TYR A 75 20.19 2.03 3.41
N VAL A 76 20.90 0.96 3.77
CA VAL A 76 20.38 -0.41 3.84
C VAL A 76 19.41 -0.67 4.99
N TYR A 77 19.67 -0.13 6.19
CA TYR A 77 18.71 -0.22 7.30
C TYR A 77 17.73 0.97 7.28
N PHE A 78 16.57 0.77 7.88
CA PHE A 78 15.50 1.77 7.90
C PHE A 78 15.89 3.07 8.62
N LYS A 79 16.77 2.99 9.63
CA LYS A 79 17.18 4.15 10.45
C LYS A 79 17.97 5.19 9.64
N GLU A 80 18.89 4.80 8.75
CA GLU A 80 19.63 5.72 7.88
C GLU A 80 18.71 6.35 6.83
N ARG A 81 17.79 5.56 6.25
CA ARG A 81 16.76 6.09 5.33
C ARG A 81 15.93 7.16 6.02
N LEU A 82 15.37 6.87 7.19
CA LEU A 82 14.57 7.81 7.97
C LEU A 82 15.37 9.06 8.40
N ALA A 83 16.66 8.90 8.72
CA ALA A 83 17.55 10.00 9.09
C ALA A 83 17.79 10.99 7.94
N SER A 84 17.80 10.52 6.67
CA SER A 84 17.92 11.42 5.50
C SER A 84 16.78 12.46 5.44
N PHE A 85 15.58 12.10 5.90
CA PHE A 85 14.41 12.99 5.99
C PHE A 85 14.42 13.91 7.23
N LYS A 86 15.60 14.24 7.78
CA LYS A 86 15.74 15.27 8.82
C LYS A 86 15.14 16.59 8.35
N ASP A 87 15.54 17.01 7.15
CA ASP A 87 15.27 18.33 6.58
C ASP A 87 14.08 18.31 5.57
N TRP A 88 13.23 17.27 5.62
CA TRP A 88 12.08 17.10 4.73
C TRP A 88 11.03 18.23 4.90
N PRO A 89 10.60 18.91 3.82
CA PRO A 89 9.75 20.09 3.95
C PRO A 89 8.34 19.79 4.50
N LYS A 90 8.03 20.35 5.66
CA LYS A 90 6.77 20.11 6.42
C LYS A 90 5.48 20.54 5.71
N TYR A 91 5.57 21.32 4.63
CA TYR A 91 4.40 21.79 3.88
C TYR A 91 3.96 20.83 2.77
N LEU A 92 4.81 19.87 2.39
CA LEU A 92 4.48 18.83 1.41
C LEU A 92 3.33 17.97 1.95
N LYS A 93 2.39 17.61 1.08
CA LYS A 93 1.12 16.97 1.45
C LYS A 93 1.08 15.46 1.24
N GLY A 94 2.00 14.91 0.45
CA GLY A 94 2.07 13.49 0.14
C GLY A 94 2.61 12.60 1.27
N PRO A 95 3.15 11.39 0.93
CA PRO A 95 3.39 10.33 1.90
C PRO A 95 4.27 10.76 3.07
N SER A 96 4.03 10.18 4.25
CA SER A 96 4.84 10.50 5.43
C SER A 96 6.29 10.06 5.22
N LYS A 97 7.23 10.82 5.78
CA LYS A 97 8.66 10.47 5.69
C LYS A 97 9.04 9.11 6.30
N LYS A 98 8.18 8.51 7.14
CA LYS A 98 8.36 7.13 7.60
C LYS A 98 8.03 6.14 6.50
N ASP A 99 7.00 6.41 5.72
CA ASP A 99 6.46 5.48 4.72
C ASP A 99 7.28 5.56 3.43
N LEU A 100 7.76 6.76 3.06
CA LEU A 100 8.82 6.92 2.06
C LEU A 100 10.07 6.11 2.45
N ALA A 101 10.56 6.23 3.69
CA ALA A 101 11.72 5.47 4.16
C ALA A 101 11.47 3.95 4.25
N ARG A 102 10.25 3.50 4.56
CA ARG A 102 9.87 2.07 4.52
C ARG A 102 9.83 1.52 3.10
N ALA A 103 9.26 2.28 2.16
CA ALA A 103 9.23 1.98 0.73
C ALA A 103 10.63 1.96 0.08
N GLY A 104 11.69 2.31 0.82
CA GLY A 104 13.08 2.19 0.38
C GLY A 104 13.69 3.51 -0.10
N PHE A 105 12.98 4.63 0.08
CA PHE A 105 13.45 5.93 -0.36
C PHE A 105 14.39 6.63 0.62
N VAL A 106 15.24 7.47 0.05
CA VAL A 106 16.23 8.35 0.69
C VAL A 106 15.97 9.78 0.20
N TYR A 107 16.00 10.77 1.07
CA TYR A 107 15.79 12.16 0.67
C TYR A 107 17.03 12.76 -0.01
N THR A 108 16.86 13.29 -1.23
CA THR A 108 17.93 13.94 -2.00
C THR A 108 18.30 15.34 -1.49
N LYS A 109 17.54 15.90 -0.55
CA LYS A 109 17.62 17.30 -0.07
C LYS A 109 17.24 18.36 -1.11
N ILE A 110 16.60 17.98 -2.22
CA ILE A 110 16.19 18.89 -3.30
C ILE A 110 14.67 18.82 -3.50
N GLY A 111 13.93 19.82 -3.01
CA GLY A 111 12.48 19.87 -3.12
C GLY A 111 11.82 18.69 -2.40
N ASP A 112 11.00 17.92 -3.11
CA ASP A 112 10.39 16.67 -2.67
C ASP A 112 11.03 15.41 -3.28
N LYS A 113 12.19 15.55 -3.95
CA LYS A 113 12.83 14.45 -4.67
C LYS A 113 13.39 13.40 -3.71
N VAL A 114 13.05 12.14 -3.94
CA VAL A 114 13.56 10.99 -3.16
C VAL A 114 14.07 9.89 -4.07
N THR A 115 15.08 9.14 -3.65
CA THR A 115 15.76 8.12 -4.46
C THR A 115 15.75 6.77 -3.74
N CYS A 116 15.45 5.69 -4.45
CA CYS A 116 15.46 4.34 -3.87
C CYS A 116 16.89 3.85 -3.61
N PHE A 117 17.19 3.35 -2.40
CA PHE A 117 18.52 2.84 -2.07
C PHE A 117 18.93 1.60 -2.88
N TRP A 118 17.95 0.80 -3.31
CA TRP A 118 18.18 -0.45 -4.03
C TRP A 118 18.36 -0.21 -5.53
N CYS A 119 17.32 0.26 -6.24
CA CYS A 119 17.34 0.42 -7.70
C CYS A 119 17.87 1.77 -8.19
N GLY A 120 18.05 2.76 -7.31
CA GLY A 120 18.54 4.10 -7.66
C GLY A 120 17.56 5.00 -8.42
N MET A 121 16.33 4.55 -8.68
CA MET A 121 15.30 5.37 -9.34
C MET A 121 14.84 6.51 -8.43
N THR A 122 14.57 7.69 -9.01
CA THR A 122 14.26 8.93 -8.29
C THR A 122 12.86 9.43 -8.61
N PHE A 123 12.10 9.75 -7.57
CA PHE A 123 10.69 10.09 -7.55
C PHE A 123 10.50 11.53 -7.05
N LYS A 124 9.41 12.18 -7.45
CA LYS A 124 9.09 13.60 -7.20
C LYS A 124 7.61 13.88 -7.51
N ASN A 125 7.16 15.09 -7.25
CA ASN A 125 5.80 15.58 -7.44
C ASN A 125 4.77 14.80 -6.59
N TRP A 126 5.07 14.54 -5.32
CA TRP A 126 4.24 13.71 -4.44
C TRP A 126 2.89 14.37 -4.07
N GLU A 127 1.79 13.68 -4.37
CA GLU A 127 0.42 14.12 -4.15
C GLU A 127 -0.18 13.59 -2.82
N PRO A 128 -1.24 14.22 -2.25
CA PRO A 128 -1.71 13.93 -0.89
C PRO A 128 -2.24 12.52 -0.64
N PHE A 129 -2.50 11.75 -1.70
CA PHE A 129 -3.10 10.43 -1.66
C PHE A 129 -2.24 9.35 -2.34
N ASP A 130 -0.99 9.68 -2.69
CA ASP A 130 -0.01 8.68 -3.14
C ASP A 130 0.25 7.66 -2.04
N ASP A 131 0.45 6.40 -2.42
CA ASP A 131 1.13 5.41 -1.57
C ASP A 131 2.56 5.21 -2.06
N ALA A 132 3.50 5.25 -1.13
CA ALA A 132 4.93 5.20 -1.42
C ALA A 132 5.38 3.84 -1.98
N TYR A 133 4.73 2.74 -1.61
CA TYR A 133 5.04 1.40 -2.13
C TYR A 133 4.43 1.19 -3.51
N MET A 134 3.17 1.61 -3.70
CA MET A 134 2.44 1.49 -4.96
C MET A 134 3.10 2.31 -6.07
N GLU A 135 3.48 3.57 -5.82
CA GLU A 135 4.25 4.34 -6.79
C GLU A 135 5.61 3.69 -7.08
N HIS A 136 6.31 3.19 -6.05
CA HIS A 136 7.61 2.53 -6.25
C HIS A 136 7.49 1.29 -7.16
N LEU A 137 6.48 0.44 -6.97
CA LEU A 137 6.20 -0.68 -7.88
C LEU A 137 5.79 -0.22 -9.29
N LYS A 138 4.86 0.74 -9.38
CA LYS A 138 4.28 1.26 -10.63
C LYS A 138 5.37 1.73 -11.61
N TRP A 139 6.34 2.50 -11.09
CA TRP A 139 7.44 3.07 -11.90
C TRP A 139 8.70 2.19 -11.91
N SER A 140 8.98 1.44 -10.84
CA SER A 140 10.17 0.58 -10.72
C SER A 140 9.78 -0.89 -10.57
N LYS A 141 9.06 -1.42 -11.59
CA LYS A 141 8.51 -2.78 -11.61
C LYS A 141 9.52 -3.90 -11.38
N ASP A 142 10.82 -3.64 -11.57
CA ASP A 142 11.91 -4.60 -11.34
C ASP A 142 12.78 -4.32 -10.12
N CYS A 143 12.42 -3.33 -9.30
CA CYS A 143 13.05 -3.13 -8.01
C CYS A 143 12.71 -4.30 -7.07
N MET A 144 13.70 -5.17 -6.80
CA MET A 144 13.51 -6.31 -5.90
C MET A 144 13.13 -5.88 -4.48
N TYR A 145 13.59 -4.74 -3.99
CA TYR A 145 13.11 -4.19 -2.72
C TYR A 145 11.60 -3.91 -2.76
N ALA A 146 11.12 -3.22 -3.81
CA ALA A 146 9.71 -2.88 -3.95
C ALA A 146 8.82 -4.14 -4.01
N LYS A 147 9.25 -5.17 -4.75
CA LYS A 147 8.58 -6.49 -4.84
C LYS A 147 8.53 -7.24 -3.49
N ILE A 148 9.48 -6.99 -2.59
CA ILE A 148 9.51 -7.61 -1.26
C ILE A 148 8.51 -6.88 -0.36
N VAL A 149 8.70 -5.57 -0.16
CA VAL A 149 7.84 -4.79 0.76
C VAL A 149 6.39 -4.62 0.30
N SER A 150 6.06 -4.94 -0.95
CA SER A 150 4.68 -4.96 -1.44
C SER A 150 3.88 -6.20 -1.06
N ASN A 151 4.55 -7.31 -0.77
CA ASN A 151 3.89 -8.60 -0.53
C ASN A 151 3.59 -8.84 0.96
N ASP A 152 4.02 -7.91 1.83
CA ASP A 152 3.89 -7.93 3.29
C ASP A 152 2.87 -6.88 3.81
N ASN A 153 1.98 -6.39 2.93
CA ASN A 153 0.90 -5.42 3.22
C ASN A 153 -0.50 -6.02 2.98
#